data_AF-A0A439YDK5-F1
#
_entry.id   AF-A0A439YDK5-F1
#
_cell.length_a   1.000
_cell.length_b   1.000
_cell.length_c   1.000
_cell.angle_alpha   90.00
_cell.angle_beta   90.00
_cell.angle_gamma   90.00
#
_symmetry.space_group_name_H-M   'P 1'
#
loop_
_entity.id
_entity.type
_entity.pdbx_description
1 polymer ?
#
loop_
_entity_poly.entity_id
_entity_poly.type
_entity_poly.pdbx_seq_one_letter_code
_entity_poly.pdbx_strand_id
1 'polypeptide(L)'
;MGTVVDFRSGRSGLGAMDDDGLTHVELTWVEKKIESWIRFGSVAQEKVLDRHRRIVSFRPGAVFAFVRWAANDFGTIISRVDIVRVVGEGEAHQTLPFVRPGGDILLRSEGWPKVERVLQTIDGIEQLGIDPQAVSADHWRHVHNRLTAAQEPRAYTLDLHRAHLLRRRVQP
;
A
#
# COMPACT_ATOMS: atom_id res chain seq x y z
N MET A 1 -28.23 20.71 3.29
CA MET A 1 -28.07 20.17 1.92
C MET A 1 -26.60 19.84 1.76
N GLY A 2 -26.20 18.64 2.19
CA GLY A 2 -24.79 18.28 2.36
C GLY A 2 -24.14 17.98 1.02
N THR A 3 -23.01 18.64 0.76
CA THR A 3 -22.16 18.34 -0.39
C THR A 3 -21.58 16.94 -0.17
N VAL A 4 -22.17 15.94 -0.81
CA VAL A 4 -21.51 14.66 -1.06
C VAL A 4 -20.20 15.03 -1.76
N VAL A 5 -19.06 14.68 -1.15
CA VAL A 5 -17.77 14.79 -1.82
C VAL A 5 -17.80 13.76 -2.94
N ASP A 6 -18.25 14.21 -4.10
CA ASP A 6 -18.36 13.41 -5.30
C ASP A 6 -16.93 13.03 -5.70
N PHE A 7 -16.59 11.74 -5.59
CA PHE A 7 -15.33 11.18 -6.08
C PHE A 7 -15.36 11.14 -7.61
N ARG A 8 -15.64 12.27 -8.26
CA ARG A 8 -15.57 12.39 -9.70
C ARG A 8 -14.14 12.07 -10.09
N SER A 9 -14.02 10.89 -10.71
CA SER A 9 -12.87 10.45 -11.49
C SER A 9 -12.63 11.49 -12.59
N GLY A 10 -11.98 12.60 -12.25
CA GLY A 10 -11.44 13.52 -13.22
C GLY A 10 -10.40 12.75 -14.02
N ARG A 11 -10.56 12.66 -15.35
CA ARG A 11 -9.69 11.96 -16.32
C ARG A 11 -8.38 11.49 -15.68
N SER A 12 -8.33 10.21 -15.31
CA SER A 12 -7.18 9.61 -14.63
C SER A 12 -5.93 9.76 -15.48
N GLY A 13 -4.92 10.47 -14.97
CA GLY A 13 -3.60 10.56 -15.61
C GLY A 13 -2.87 9.20 -15.70
N LEU A 14 -3.43 8.18 -15.04
CA LEU A 14 -2.94 6.81 -15.03
C LEU A 14 -3.12 6.08 -16.37
N GLY A 15 -4.18 6.38 -17.13
CA GLY A 15 -4.53 5.60 -18.33
C GLY A 15 -3.57 5.73 -19.52
N ALA A 16 -2.58 6.64 -19.44
CA ALA A 16 -1.54 6.80 -20.46
C ALA A 16 -0.18 6.21 -20.04
N MET A 17 -0.06 5.64 -18.82
CA MET A 17 1.21 5.13 -18.30
C MET A 17 1.31 3.61 -18.28
N ASP A 18 0.22 2.88 -18.53
CA ASP A 18 0.15 1.42 -18.38
C ASP A 18 1.11 0.59 -19.29
N ASP A 19 1.90 1.23 -20.16
CA ASP A 19 2.80 0.60 -21.15
C ASP A 19 4.28 0.51 -20.70
N ASP A 20 4.65 1.05 -19.54
CA ASP A 20 6.05 1.05 -19.06
C ASP A 20 6.40 -0.12 -18.12
N GLY A 21 5.45 -1.02 -17.88
CA GLY A 21 5.59 -2.17 -16.99
C GLY A 21 5.67 -1.82 -15.50
N LEU A 22 5.39 -0.58 -15.11
CA LEU A 22 5.33 -0.15 -13.72
C LEU A 22 3.90 -0.22 -13.17
N THR A 23 3.80 -0.26 -11.84
CA THR A 23 2.54 0.06 -11.16
C THR A 23 2.59 1.50 -10.69
N HIS A 24 1.59 2.27 -11.10
CA HIS A 24 1.40 3.67 -10.76
C HIS A 24 0.39 3.82 -9.62
N VAL A 25 0.72 4.68 -8.66
CA VAL A 25 -0.14 5.02 -7.52
C VAL A 25 -0.40 6.51 -7.53
N GLU A 26 -1.67 6.91 -7.67
CA GLU A 26 -2.09 8.30 -7.56
C GLU A 26 -2.28 8.67 -6.08
N LEU A 27 -1.49 9.63 -5.63
CA LEU A 27 -1.55 10.21 -4.29
C LEU A 27 -2.25 11.56 -4.37
N THR A 28 -3.27 11.73 -3.53
CA THR A 28 -4.02 12.96 -3.31
C THR A 28 -3.77 13.49 -1.90
N TRP A 29 -3.49 14.79 -1.80
CA TRP A 29 -3.43 15.55 -0.56
C TRP A 29 -4.29 16.82 -0.68
N VAL A 30 -5.30 16.90 0.18
CA VAL A 30 -6.17 18.07 0.37
C VAL A 30 -6.23 18.34 1.86
N GLU A 31 -5.67 19.48 2.26
CA GLU A 31 -5.56 19.88 3.65
C GLU A 31 -6.86 19.62 4.43
N LYS A 32 -6.72 18.90 5.56
CA LYS A 32 -7.80 18.53 6.50
C LYS A 32 -8.92 17.66 5.94
N LYS A 33 -8.86 17.24 4.67
CA LYS A 33 -9.93 16.48 4.01
C LYS A 33 -9.48 15.12 3.49
N ILE A 34 -8.36 15.07 2.78
CA ILE A 34 -7.86 13.86 2.13
C ILE A 34 -6.36 13.83 2.30
N GLU A 35 -5.85 12.69 2.74
CA GLU A 35 -4.42 12.44 2.79
C GLU A 35 -4.15 11.02 2.32
N SER A 36 -3.27 10.90 1.33
CA SER A 36 -2.82 9.59 0.87
C SER A 36 -1.34 9.64 0.58
N TRP A 37 -0.63 8.61 1.05
CA TRP A 37 0.82 8.57 1.02
C TRP A 37 1.32 7.13 0.99
N ILE A 38 2.61 6.99 0.68
CA ILE A 38 3.31 5.71 0.72
C ILE A 38 4.02 5.62 2.07
N ARG A 39 3.67 4.61 2.89
CA ARG A 39 4.32 4.39 4.20
C ARG A 39 5.70 3.75 4.06
N PHE A 40 5.88 2.88 3.07
CA PHE A 40 7.16 2.34 2.64
C PHE A 40 7.08 1.86 1.19
N GLY A 41 8.24 1.70 0.55
CA GLY A 41 8.40 1.19 -0.81
C GLY A 41 9.30 2.07 -1.64
N SER A 42 10.17 1.46 -2.45
CA SER A 42 11.13 2.19 -3.29
C SER A 42 10.43 2.79 -4.53
N VAL A 43 10.16 4.09 -4.49
CA VAL A 43 9.61 4.85 -5.62
C VAL A 43 10.64 4.89 -6.76
N ALA A 44 10.25 4.39 -7.92
CA ALA A 44 11.10 4.36 -9.11
C ALA A 44 10.95 5.62 -9.97
N GLN A 45 9.76 6.22 -10.00
CA GLN A 45 9.47 7.46 -10.71
C GLN A 45 8.43 8.27 -9.95
N GLU A 46 8.47 9.59 -10.09
CA GLU A 46 7.47 10.50 -9.54
C GLU A 46 7.07 11.52 -10.60
N LYS A 47 5.76 11.78 -10.71
CA LYS A 47 5.18 12.77 -11.60
C LYS A 47 4.15 13.61 -10.86
N VAL A 48 4.40 14.90 -10.71
CA VAL A 48 3.42 15.85 -10.17
C VAL A 48 2.36 16.11 -11.24
N LEU A 49 1.08 15.97 -10.88
CA LEU A 49 -0.05 16.27 -11.77
C LEU A 49 -0.55 17.70 -11.53
N ASP A 50 -0.78 18.04 -10.27
CA ASP A 50 -1.19 19.36 -9.83
C ASP A 50 -0.80 19.57 -8.35
N ARG A 51 -1.22 20.70 -7.76
CA ARG A 51 -0.89 21.06 -6.36
C ARG A 51 -1.41 20.07 -5.30
N HIS A 52 -2.39 19.24 -5.63
CA HIS A 52 -3.02 18.28 -4.73
C HIS A 52 -2.71 16.83 -5.11
N ARG A 53 -2.22 16.57 -6.33
CA ARG A 53 -2.07 15.22 -6.86
C ARG A 53 -0.70 14.96 -7.47
N ARG A 54 -0.16 13.78 -7.17
CA ARG A 54 1.04 13.25 -7.79
C ARG A 54 0.89 11.76 -8.04
N ILE A 55 1.64 11.24 -8.99
CA ILE A 55 1.77 9.81 -9.27
C ILE A 55 3.17 9.39 -8.84
N VAL A 56 3.24 8.26 -8.12
CA VAL A 56 4.49 7.54 -7.86
C VAL A 56 4.41 6.17 -8.50
N SER A 57 5.51 5.74 -9.13
CA SER A 57 5.57 4.46 -9.85
C SER A 57 6.54 3.49 -9.18
N PHE A 58 6.23 2.20 -9.25
CA PHE A 58 7.00 1.12 -8.64
C PHE A 58 7.32 0.04 -9.67
N ARG A 59 8.53 -0.53 -9.58
CA ARG A 59 9.00 -1.60 -10.49
C ARG A 59 8.35 -2.95 -10.14
N PRO A 60 8.23 -3.88 -11.11
CA PRO A 60 7.85 -5.27 -10.85
C PRO A 60 8.63 -5.89 -9.69
N GLY A 61 7.93 -6.62 -8.83
CA GLY A 61 8.47 -7.25 -7.63
C GLY A 61 8.64 -6.32 -6.42
N ALA A 62 8.50 -4.99 -6.59
CA ALA A 62 8.52 -4.07 -5.45
C ALA A 62 7.30 -4.29 -4.55
N VAL A 63 7.49 -4.13 -3.23
CA VAL A 63 6.40 -4.14 -2.25
C VAL A 63 6.30 -2.74 -1.64
N PHE A 64 5.09 -2.20 -1.59
CA PHE A 64 4.82 -0.89 -1.00
C PHE A 64 3.58 -0.93 -0.11
N ALA A 65 3.51 0.01 0.84
CA ALA A 65 2.33 0.25 1.67
C ALA A 65 1.70 1.59 1.29
N PHE A 66 0.45 1.55 0.82
CA PHE A 66 -0.34 2.71 0.45
C PHE A 66 -1.39 3.00 1.51
N VAL A 67 -1.30 4.18 2.14
CA VAL A 67 -2.22 4.62 3.18
C VAL A 67 -3.15 5.69 2.61
N ARG A 68 -4.43 5.59 2.96
CA ARG A 68 -5.47 6.54 2.60
C ARG A 68 -6.29 6.92 3.81
N TRP A 69 -6.36 8.21 4.07
CA TRP A 69 -7.18 8.83 5.07
C TRP A 69 -8.07 9.90 4.44
N ALA A 70 -9.31 9.98 4.88
CA ALA A 70 -10.18 11.08 4.54
C ALA A 70 -11.14 11.39 5.68
N ALA A 71 -11.47 12.66 5.86
CA ALA A 71 -12.46 13.13 6.82
C ALA A 71 -13.38 14.18 6.19
N ASN A 72 -14.57 14.31 6.76
CA ASN A 72 -15.45 15.45 6.55
C ASN A 72 -15.60 16.25 7.85
N ASP A 73 -16.47 17.25 7.82
CA ASP A 73 -16.77 18.11 8.97
C ASP A 73 -17.35 17.34 10.18
N PHE A 74 -17.71 16.06 10.02
CA PHE A 74 -18.28 15.19 11.03
C PHE A 74 -17.32 14.05 11.47
N GLY A 75 -16.08 14.02 10.96
CA GLY A 75 -15.05 13.06 11.35
C GLY A 75 -14.49 12.23 10.19
N THR A 76 -13.70 11.21 10.54
CA THR A 76 -13.02 10.33 9.57
C THR A 76 -14.03 9.51 8.78
N ILE A 77 -14.02 9.64 7.45
CA ILE A 77 -14.82 8.85 6.51
C ILE A 77 -14.03 7.62 6.05
N ILE A 78 -12.72 7.77 5.82
CA ILE A 78 -11.86 6.69 5.32
C ILE A 78 -10.61 6.61 6.20
N SER A 79 -10.29 5.40 6.63
CA SER A 79 -8.97 5.03 7.10
C SER A 79 -8.67 3.65 6.51
N ARG A 80 -7.66 3.57 5.64
CA ARG A 80 -7.31 2.35 4.92
C ARG A 80 -5.82 2.27 4.70
N VAL A 81 -5.29 1.04 4.79
CA VAL A 81 -3.94 0.70 4.36
C VAL A 81 -3.99 -0.55 3.49
N ASP A 82 -3.26 -0.51 2.38
CA ASP A 82 -3.05 -1.64 1.48
C ASP A 82 -1.54 -1.89 1.35
N ILE A 83 -1.09 -3.13 1.53
CA ILE A 83 0.28 -3.56 1.19
C ILE A 83 0.21 -4.39 -0.07
N VAL A 84 0.96 -3.97 -1.09
CA VAL A 84 0.82 -4.47 -2.45
C VAL A 84 2.19 -4.86 -2.99
N ARG A 85 2.27 -6.03 -3.61
CA ARG A 85 3.38 -6.42 -4.48
C ARG A 85 3.06 -6.04 -5.91
N VAL A 86 3.94 -5.28 -6.56
CA VAL A 86 3.88 -5.00 -7.98
C VAL A 86 4.10 -6.29 -8.75
N VAL A 87 3.16 -6.64 -9.62
CA VAL A 87 3.28 -7.83 -10.47
C VAL A 87 4.00 -7.48 -11.77
N GLY A 88 4.67 -8.46 -12.37
CA GLY A 88 5.23 -8.30 -13.71
C GLY A 88 4.17 -8.26 -14.80
N GLU A 89 4.59 -7.97 -16.03
CA GLU A 89 3.75 -8.05 -17.22
C GLU A 89 3.18 -9.47 -17.38
N GLY A 90 1.89 -9.59 -17.67
CA GLY A 90 1.21 -10.88 -17.86
C GLY A 90 0.88 -11.65 -16.56
N GLU A 91 1.36 -11.21 -15.39
CA GLU A 91 0.93 -11.77 -14.11
C GLU A 91 -0.51 -11.33 -13.76
N ALA A 92 -1.27 -12.24 -13.14
CA ALA A 92 -2.59 -11.91 -12.62
C ALA A 92 -2.48 -10.86 -11.50
N HIS A 93 -3.29 -9.81 -11.59
CA HIS A 93 -3.36 -8.74 -10.59
C HIS A 93 -4.78 -8.55 -10.06
N GLN A 94 -4.87 -7.96 -8.88
CA GLN A 94 -6.12 -7.45 -8.34
C GLN A 94 -6.18 -5.94 -8.52
N THR A 95 -7.34 -5.43 -8.91
CA THR A 95 -7.55 -3.99 -9.07
C THR A 95 -7.68 -3.31 -7.72
N LEU A 96 -7.03 -2.17 -7.57
CA LEU A 96 -7.04 -1.35 -6.35
C LEU A 96 -7.33 0.11 -6.76
N PRO A 97 -8.28 0.81 -6.11
CA PRO A 97 -8.53 2.21 -6.47
C PRO A 97 -7.27 3.06 -6.29
N PHE A 98 -7.01 3.95 -7.25
CA PHE A 98 -5.81 4.80 -7.37
C PHE A 98 -4.51 4.05 -7.67
N VAL A 99 -4.58 2.75 -7.98
CA VAL A 99 -3.43 1.94 -8.38
C VAL A 99 -3.69 1.31 -9.74
N ARG A 100 -2.77 1.50 -10.69
CA ARG A 100 -2.89 1.01 -12.07
C ARG A 100 -1.59 0.32 -12.50
N PRO A 101 -1.66 -0.87 -13.12
CA PRO A 101 -2.87 -1.66 -13.40
C PRO A 101 -3.52 -2.23 -12.11
N GLY A 102 -2.72 -2.41 -11.06
CA GLY A 102 -3.12 -3.03 -9.80
C GLY A 102 -1.91 -3.69 -9.16
N GLY A 103 -2.13 -4.80 -8.46
CA GLY A 103 -1.05 -5.65 -7.96
C GLY A 103 -1.55 -6.87 -7.19
N ASP A 104 -0.62 -7.62 -6.63
CA ASP A 104 -0.89 -8.71 -5.69
C ASP A 104 -1.08 -8.11 -4.29
N ILE A 105 -2.33 -8.06 -3.82
CA ILE A 105 -2.70 -7.46 -2.54
C ILE A 105 -2.31 -8.45 -1.43
N LEU A 106 -1.28 -8.10 -0.67
CA LEU A 106 -0.76 -8.91 0.44
C LEU A 106 -1.53 -8.66 1.73
N LEU A 107 -1.98 -7.42 1.93
CA LEU A 107 -2.77 -7.00 3.07
C LEU A 107 -3.68 -5.86 2.64
N ARG A 108 -4.95 -5.93 3.04
CA ARG A 108 -5.89 -4.80 3.02
C ARG A 108 -6.54 -4.67 4.39
N SER A 109 -6.57 -3.45 4.92
CA SER A 109 -7.16 -3.16 6.23
C SER A 109 -7.90 -1.82 6.21
N GLU A 110 -9.05 -1.79 6.86
CA GLU A 110 -9.95 -0.64 6.90
C GLU A 110 -10.40 -0.38 8.33
N GLY A 111 -10.63 0.89 8.64
CA GLY A 111 -10.97 1.37 9.98
C GLY A 111 -9.73 1.61 10.83
N TRP A 112 -9.74 2.74 11.56
CA TRP A 112 -8.58 3.21 12.30
C TRP A 112 -7.95 2.15 13.23
N PRO A 113 -8.69 1.39 14.06
CA PRO A 113 -8.07 0.43 14.98
C PRO A 113 -7.21 -0.64 14.28
N LYS A 114 -7.66 -1.13 13.11
CA LYS A 114 -6.89 -2.12 12.35
C LYS A 114 -5.77 -1.49 11.55
N VAL A 115 -5.97 -0.28 11.02
CA VAL A 115 -4.94 0.48 10.30
C VAL A 115 -3.79 0.82 11.25
N GLU A 116 -4.11 1.31 12.44
CA GLU A 116 -3.14 1.59 13.50
C GLU A 116 -2.32 0.34 13.85
N ARG A 117 -2.96 -0.84 13.97
CA ARG A 117 -2.23 -2.08 14.24
C ARG A 117 -1.27 -2.50 13.13
N VAL A 118 -1.64 -2.24 11.87
CA VAL A 118 -0.73 -2.45 10.72
C VAL A 118 0.43 -1.48 10.77
N LEU A 119 0.19 -0.19 11.05
CA LEU A 119 1.26 0.81 11.17
C LEU A 119 2.24 0.45 12.30
N GLN A 120 1.73 0.03 13.47
CA GLN A 120 2.57 -0.46 14.57
C GLN A 120 3.37 -1.71 14.19
N THR A 121 2.82 -2.60 13.36
CA THR A 121 3.55 -3.77 12.84
C THR A 121 4.71 -3.34 11.94
N ILE A 122 4.49 -2.35 11.07
CA ILE A 122 5.53 -1.76 10.23
C ILE A 122 6.61 -1.11 11.10
N ASP A 123 6.22 -0.30 12.08
CA ASP A 123 7.15 0.37 13.00
C ASP A 123 8.01 -0.65 13.76
N GLY A 124 7.40 -1.75 14.23
CA GLY A 124 8.12 -2.83 14.91
C GLY A 124 9.14 -3.55 14.01
N ILE A 125 8.86 -3.69 12.71
CA ILE A 125 9.80 -4.23 11.73
C ILE A 125 10.97 -3.26 11.50
N GLU A 126 10.68 -1.97 11.34
CA GLU A 126 11.70 -0.93 11.14
C GLU A 126 12.63 -0.82 12.35
N GLN A 127 12.10 -0.98 13.57
CA GLN A 127 12.91 -1.00 14.81
C GLN A 127 13.91 -2.17 14.86
N LEU A 128 13.68 -3.24 14.11
CA LEU A 128 14.65 -4.34 13.95
C LEU A 128 15.74 -4.01 12.92
N GLY A 129 15.72 -2.82 12.30
CA GLY A 129 16.61 -2.44 11.20
C GLY A 129 16.29 -3.17 9.89
N ILE A 130 15.08 -3.74 9.77
CA ILE A 130 14.63 -4.45 8.59
C ILE A 130 13.81 -3.48 7.75
N ASP A 131 14.14 -3.39 6.47
CA ASP A 131 13.30 -2.68 5.52
C ASP A 131 11.97 -3.43 5.31
N PRO A 132 10.80 -2.82 5.58
CA PRO A 132 9.50 -3.45 5.37
C PRO A 132 9.29 -3.97 3.94
N GLN A 133 9.94 -3.37 2.94
CA GLN A 133 9.86 -3.85 1.56
C GLN A 133 10.56 -5.20 1.34
N ALA A 134 11.49 -5.57 2.23
CA ALA A 134 12.24 -6.82 2.20
C ALA A 134 11.60 -7.94 3.04
N VAL A 135 10.48 -7.66 3.71
CA VAL A 135 9.70 -8.64 4.47
C VAL A 135 8.96 -9.59 3.54
N SER A 136 8.81 -10.85 3.95
CA SER A 136 8.15 -11.85 3.12
C SER A 136 6.69 -11.52 2.86
N ALA A 137 6.24 -11.76 1.62
CA ALA A 137 4.83 -11.60 1.25
C ALA A 137 3.90 -12.44 2.15
N ASP A 138 4.33 -13.64 2.54
CA ASP A 138 3.60 -14.51 3.45
C ASP A 138 3.41 -13.91 4.84
N HIS A 139 4.37 -13.11 5.32
CA HIS A 139 4.22 -12.44 6.61
C HIS A 139 3.13 -11.37 6.54
N TRP A 140 3.10 -10.57 5.47
CA TRP A 140 2.02 -9.59 5.28
C TRP A 140 0.64 -10.25 5.17
N ARG A 141 0.54 -11.38 4.46
CA ARG A 141 -0.69 -12.20 4.43
C ARG A 141 -1.05 -12.77 5.80
N HIS A 142 -0.06 -13.18 6.59
CA HIS A 142 -0.28 -13.62 7.97
C HIS A 142 -0.87 -12.50 8.84
N VAL A 143 -0.30 -11.29 8.78
CA VAL A 143 -0.81 -10.12 9.50
C VAL A 143 -2.25 -9.82 9.08
N HIS A 144 -2.54 -9.81 7.77
CA HIS A 144 -3.88 -9.62 7.25
C HIS A 144 -4.87 -10.64 7.84
N ASN A 145 -4.54 -11.92 7.75
CA ASN A 145 -5.40 -13.01 8.23
C ASN A 145 -5.69 -12.90 9.74
N ARG A 146 -4.68 -12.54 10.54
CA ARG A 146 -4.84 -12.35 11.99
C ARG A 146 -5.76 -11.18 12.32
N LEU A 147 -5.55 -10.02 11.69
CA LEU A 147 -6.39 -8.84 11.92
C LEU A 147 -7.83 -9.04 11.42
N THR A 148 -8.02 -9.76 10.32
CA THR A 148 -9.35 -10.14 9.83
C THR A 148 -10.07 -11.05 10.83
N ALA A 149 -9.36 -11.96 11.48
CA ALA A 149 -9.87 -12.82 12.55
C ALA A 149 -9.94 -12.14 13.94
N ALA A 150 -9.72 -10.83 14.04
CA ALA A 150 -9.64 -10.08 15.31
C ALA A 150 -8.61 -10.65 16.30
N GLN A 151 -7.52 -11.21 15.77
CA GLN A 151 -6.42 -11.77 16.53
C GLN A 151 -5.17 -10.90 16.41
N GLU A 152 -4.37 -10.93 17.46
CA GLU A 152 -3.08 -10.23 17.49
C GLU A 152 -2.11 -10.79 16.44
N PRO A 153 -1.57 -9.98 15.50
CA PRO A 153 -0.51 -10.41 14.59
C PRO A 153 0.73 -10.89 15.35
N ARG A 154 1.39 -11.93 14.82
CA ARG A 154 2.68 -12.34 15.38
C ARG A 154 3.74 -11.33 14.97
N ALA A 155 4.60 -10.92 15.91
CA ALA A 155 5.73 -10.06 15.63
C ALA A 155 6.66 -10.71 14.58
N TYR A 156 7.17 -9.89 13.67
CA TYR A 156 8.26 -10.30 12.78
C TYR A 156 9.55 -10.40 13.59
N THR A 157 10.43 -11.33 13.22
CA THR A 157 11.69 -11.55 13.93
C THR A 157 12.85 -11.67 12.95
N LEU A 158 14.07 -11.41 13.43
CA LEU A 158 15.29 -11.55 12.64
C LEU A 158 15.48 -12.98 12.11
N ASP A 159 15.06 -14.00 12.86
CA ASP A 159 15.15 -15.39 12.43
C ASP A 159 14.14 -15.73 11.32
N LEU A 160 12.92 -15.19 11.41
CA LEU A 160 11.96 -15.26 10.30
C LEU A 160 12.50 -14.57 9.04
N HIS A 161 13.17 -13.42 9.22
CA HIS A 161 13.78 -12.70 8.12
C HIS A 161 14.93 -13.48 7.46
N ARG A 162 15.85 -14.03 8.26
CA ARG A 162 16.94 -14.89 7.77
C ARG A 162 16.40 -16.11 7.02
N ALA A 163 15.39 -16.78 7.58
CA ALA A 163 14.76 -17.93 6.94
C ALA A 163 14.12 -17.55 5.59
N HIS A 164 13.49 -16.38 5.51
CA HIS A 164 12.96 -15.85 4.25
C HIS A 164 14.06 -15.60 3.21
N LEU A 165 15.15 -14.92 3.59
CA LEU A 165 16.27 -14.66 2.69
C LEU A 165 16.92 -15.96 2.17
N LEU A 166 17.03 -16.98 3.02
CA LEU A 166 17.52 -18.30 2.60
C LEU A 166 16.59 -18.96 1.58
N ARG A 167 15.27 -18.94 1.81
CA ARG A 167 14.29 -19.50 0.84
C ARG A 167 14.37 -18.80 -0.51
N ARG A 168 14.53 -17.47 -0.54
CA ARG A 168 14.68 -16.70 -1.79
C ARG A 168 15.93 -17.06 -2.60
N ARG A 169 16.97 -17.60 -1.96
CA ARG A 169 18.20 -18.04 -2.67
C ARG A 169 18.07 -19.41 -3.31
N VAL A 170 17.09 -20.21 -2.86
CA VAL A 170 16.90 -21.61 -3.29
C VAL A 170 15.75 -21.75 -4.27
N GLN A 171 14.81 -20.80 -4.29
CA GLN A 171 13.77 -20.73 -5.32
C GLN A 171 14.34 -20.05 -6.59
N PRO A 172 14.25 -20.71 -7.76
CA PRO A 172 14.73 -20.18 -9.04
C PRO A 172 13.91 -18.98 -9.53
#